data_AF-A0A351XAW6-F1
#
_entry.id   AF-A0A351XAW6-F1
#
_cell.length_a   1.000
_cell.length_b   1.000
_cell.length_c   1.000
_cell.angle_alpha   90.00
_cell.angle_beta   90.00
_cell.angle_gamma   90.00
#
_symmetry.space_group_name_H-M   'P 1'
#
loop_
_entity.id
_entity.type
_entity.pdbx_description
1 polymer ?
#
loop_
_entity_poly.entity_id
_entity_poly.type
_entity_poly.pdbx_seq_one_letter_code
_entity_poly.pdbx_strand_id
1 'polypeptide(L)'
;LILGIIIFPIINRNQLKKMPYDQQIRILMKQAKGLNYFKNISNGTKGALVYIKNKRKILYYPWVLVDGKMICTKKNPYTNWDYPEEHPAFREEEIEQAKNALLEYNKKKQIKLYLQDEEK
;
A
#
# COMPACT_ATOMS: atom_id res chain seq x y z
N LEU A 1 0.50 38.65 -2.81
CA LEU A 1 0.07 37.23 -2.72
C LEU A 1 1.29 36.35 -2.91
N ILE A 2 1.94 35.91 -1.83
CA ILE A 2 3.08 34.99 -1.91
C ILE A 2 2.51 33.61 -2.18
N LEU A 3 2.67 33.10 -3.41
CA LEU A 3 2.48 31.68 -3.71
C LEU A 3 3.49 30.91 -2.85
N GLY A 4 3.03 30.33 -1.74
CA GLY A 4 3.81 29.37 -0.98
C GLY A 4 4.11 28.17 -1.86
N ILE A 5 5.32 28.14 -2.44
CA ILE A 5 5.85 26.94 -3.06
C ILE A 5 6.00 25.94 -1.91
N ILE A 6 5.09 24.98 -1.82
CA ILE A 6 5.25 23.83 -0.94
C ILE A 6 6.42 23.03 -1.54
N ILE A 7 7.63 23.33 -1.09
CA ILE A 7 8.81 22.52 -1.36
C ILE A 7 8.60 21.23 -0.56
N PHE A 8 7.96 20.24 -1.17
CA PHE A 8 8.00 18.90 -0.62
C PHE A 8 9.48 18.50 -0.58
N PRO A 9 10.00 18.00 0.56
CA PRO A 9 11.32 17.43 0.56
C PRO A 9 11.32 16.32 -0.48
N ILE A 10 12.22 16.43 -1.46
CA ILE A 10 12.47 15.38 -2.46
C ILE A 10 13.16 14.24 -1.71
N ILE A 11 12.37 13.50 -0.91
CA ILE A 11 12.84 12.36 -0.14
C ILE A 11 13.24 11.31 -1.16
N ASN A 12 14.54 11.01 -1.22
CA ASN A 12 15.03 10.00 -2.14
C ASN A 12 14.61 8.59 -1.68
N ARG A 13 14.64 7.62 -2.61
CA ARG A 13 14.20 6.24 -2.33
C ARG A 13 14.97 5.58 -1.17
N ASN A 14 16.22 5.96 -0.95
CA ASN A 14 17.07 5.37 0.10
C ASN A 14 16.72 5.91 1.48
N GLN A 15 16.39 7.20 1.59
CA GLN A 15 15.88 7.79 2.83
C GLN A 15 14.52 7.22 3.18
N LEU A 16 13.62 7.07 2.19
CA LEU A 16 12.30 6.48 2.41
C LEU A 16 12.42 5.06 3.01
N LYS A 17 13.27 4.19 2.43
CA LYS A 17 13.45 2.82 2.92
C LYS A 17 13.93 2.70 4.37
N LYS A 18 14.62 3.71 4.89
CA LYS A 18 15.16 3.73 6.26
C LYS A 18 14.15 4.23 7.30
N MET A 19 13.02 4.79 6.86
CA MET A 19 11.99 5.31 7.76
C MET A 19 11.07 4.17 8.28
N PRO A 20 10.42 4.34 9.43
CA PRO A 20 9.31 3.50 9.87
C PRO A 20 8.22 3.34 8.79
N TYR A 21 7.56 2.17 8.74
CA TYR A 21 6.59 1.86 7.69
C TYR A 21 5.43 2.86 7.61
N ASP A 22 4.92 3.29 8.76
CA ASP A 22 3.86 4.29 8.87
C ASP A 22 4.31 5.64 8.26
N GLN A 23 5.53 6.07 8.52
CA GLN A 23 6.09 7.31 7.95
C GLN A 23 6.28 7.18 6.44
N GLN A 24 6.77 6.03 5.95
CA GLN A 24 6.91 5.77 4.52
C GLN A 24 5.56 5.90 3.80
N ILE A 25 4.50 5.40 4.43
CA ILE A 25 3.17 5.40 3.85
C ILE A 25 2.57 6.79 3.85
N ARG A 26 2.72 7.56 4.95
CA ARG A 26 2.34 8.98 4.98
C ARG A 26 2.99 9.79 3.86
N ILE A 27 4.26 9.53 3.56
CA ILE A 27 4.97 10.20 2.46
C ILE A 27 4.37 9.79 1.11
N LEU A 28 4.18 8.48 0.88
CA LEU A 28 3.57 7.96 -0.35
C LEU A 28 2.13 8.49 -0.55
N MET A 29 1.36 8.63 0.52
CA MET A 29 0.02 9.24 0.52
C MET A 29 0.07 10.68 0.08
N LYS A 30 0.95 11.49 0.67
CA LYS A 30 1.08 12.91 0.34
C LYS A 30 1.49 13.12 -1.12
N GLN A 31 2.27 12.19 -1.66
CA GLN A 31 2.69 12.17 -3.07
C GLN A 31 1.62 11.64 -4.03
N ALA A 32 0.61 10.92 -3.56
CA ALA A 32 -0.46 10.36 -4.40
C ALA A 32 -1.40 11.47 -4.92
N LYS A 33 -1.16 11.90 -6.16
CA LYS A 33 -2.04 12.80 -6.92
C LYS A 33 -2.86 11.98 -7.93
N GLY A 34 -4.07 11.57 -7.54
CA GLY A 34 -5.07 11.02 -8.47
C GLY A 34 -4.77 9.66 -9.10
N LEU A 35 -3.74 8.93 -8.62
CA LEU A 35 -3.33 7.65 -9.18
C LEU A 35 -3.64 6.51 -8.19
N ASN A 36 -4.32 5.47 -8.69
CA ASN A 36 -4.54 4.22 -7.97
C ASN A 36 -3.38 3.27 -8.27
N TYR A 37 -2.55 2.95 -7.29
CA TYR A 37 -1.41 2.07 -7.54
C TYR A 37 -1.00 1.27 -6.32
N PHE A 38 -0.32 0.17 -6.60
CA PHE A 38 0.34 -0.66 -5.60
C PHE A 38 1.79 -0.24 -5.41
N LYS A 39 2.21 -0.14 -4.15
CA LYS A 39 3.60 0.06 -3.77
C LYS A 39 4.03 -1.01 -2.79
N ASN A 40 5.07 -1.76 -3.15
CA ASN A 40 5.70 -2.69 -2.21
C ASN A 40 6.74 -1.95 -1.35
N ILE A 41 6.63 -2.12 -0.04
CA ILE A 41 7.57 -1.64 0.96
C ILE A 41 8.11 -2.86 1.69
N SER A 42 9.33 -3.26 1.38
CA SER A 42 9.91 -4.52 1.86
C SER A 42 11.25 -4.31 2.54
N ASN A 43 11.56 -5.21 3.47
CA ASN A 43 12.89 -5.32 4.06
C ASN A 43 13.40 -6.78 3.95
N GLY A 44 13.44 -7.29 2.71
CA GLY A 44 13.84 -8.68 2.43
C GLY A 44 12.67 -9.65 2.56
N THR A 45 12.65 -10.43 3.63
CA THR A 45 11.72 -11.56 3.85
C THR A 45 10.35 -11.17 4.39
N LYS A 46 10.16 -9.89 4.74
CA LYS A 46 8.87 -9.36 5.18
C LYS A 46 8.67 -7.95 4.65
N GLY A 47 7.42 -7.54 4.61
CA GLY A 47 7.08 -6.19 4.17
C GLY A 47 5.60 -5.95 4.13
N ALA A 48 5.25 -4.99 3.31
CA ALA A 48 3.90 -4.55 3.11
C ALA A 48 3.67 -4.16 1.66
N LEU A 49 2.63 -4.73 1.07
CA LEU A 49 2.09 -4.21 -0.16
C LEU A 49 1.03 -3.18 0.22
N VAL A 50 1.12 -1.99 -0.33
CA VAL A 50 0.24 -0.87 0.01
C VAL A 50 -0.50 -0.47 -1.25
N TYR A 51 -1.83 -0.55 -1.22
CA TYR A 51 -2.67 -0.01 -2.28
C TYR A 51 -3.07 1.41 -1.91
N ILE A 52 -2.74 2.37 -2.76
CA ILE A 52 -3.09 3.78 -2.54
C ILE A 52 -4.13 4.14 -3.60
N LYS A 53 -5.38 4.35 -3.17
CA LYS A 53 -6.46 4.87 -4.01
C LYS A 53 -6.41 6.40 -4.03
N ASN A 54 -6.32 7.00 -2.84
CA ASN A 54 -6.20 8.44 -2.66
C ASN A 54 -5.53 8.75 -1.32
N LYS A 55 -5.43 10.04 -0.96
CA LYS A 55 -4.80 10.51 0.29
C LYS A 55 -5.47 10.00 1.58
N ARG A 56 -6.68 9.42 1.51
CA ARG A 56 -7.48 8.98 2.68
C ARG A 56 -7.90 7.51 2.62
N LYS A 57 -7.69 6.83 1.49
CA LYS A 57 -8.10 5.44 1.24
C LYS A 57 -6.92 4.61 0.82
N ILE A 58 -6.47 3.77 1.76
CA ILE A 58 -5.28 2.96 1.64
C ILE A 58 -5.56 1.59 2.20
N LEU A 59 -5.16 0.57 1.47
CA LEU A 59 -5.17 -0.80 1.96
C LEU A 59 -3.76 -1.23 2.31
N TYR A 60 -3.65 -1.87 3.47
CA TYR A 60 -2.43 -2.42 4.00
C TYR A 60 -2.46 -3.94 3.90
N TYR A 61 -1.53 -4.50 3.14
CA TYR A 61 -1.32 -5.93 3.03
C TYR A 61 0.04 -6.26 3.65
N PRO A 62 0.14 -6.44 4.98
CA PRO A 62 1.35 -6.96 5.59
C PRO A 62 1.60 -8.37 5.08
N TRP A 63 2.81 -8.65 4.64
CA TRP A 63 3.15 -9.94 4.07
C TRP A 63 4.49 -10.48 4.58
N VAL A 64 4.60 -11.79 4.55
CA VAL A 64 5.82 -12.55 4.81
C VAL A 64 6.18 -13.38 3.58
N LEU A 65 7.47 -13.54 3.30
CA LEU A 65 7.96 -14.35 2.19
C LEU A 65 8.04 -15.80 2.65
N VAL A 66 7.25 -16.66 2.03
CA VAL A 66 7.23 -18.11 2.26
C VAL A 66 7.31 -18.79 0.90
N ASP A 67 8.30 -19.65 0.68
CA ASP A 67 8.51 -20.38 -0.58
C ASP A 67 8.49 -19.50 -1.84
N GLY A 68 9.08 -18.30 -1.76
CA GLY A 68 9.12 -17.35 -2.87
C GLY A 68 7.79 -16.65 -3.16
N LYS A 69 6.79 -16.80 -2.28
CA LYS A 69 5.46 -16.17 -2.36
C LYS A 69 5.29 -15.16 -1.23
N MET A 70 4.64 -14.04 -1.51
CA MET A 70 4.27 -13.08 -0.47
C MET A 70 2.92 -13.49 0.11
N ILE A 71 2.89 -14.00 1.34
CA ILE A 71 1.65 -14.39 2.01
C ILE A 71 1.19 -13.24 2.90
N CYS A 72 -0.02 -12.73 2.65
CA CYS A 72 -0.64 -11.69 3.47
C CYS A 72 -1.03 -12.26 4.84
N THR A 73 -0.61 -11.63 5.93
CA THR A 73 -0.90 -12.07 7.31
C THR A 73 -2.13 -11.40 7.93
N LYS A 74 -2.76 -10.46 7.19
CA LYS A 74 -3.93 -9.72 7.67
C LYS A 74 -5.20 -10.52 7.43
N LYS A 75 -5.97 -10.78 8.50
CA LYS A 75 -7.25 -11.50 8.46
C LYS A 75 -8.31 -10.82 7.57
N ASN A 76 -8.35 -9.49 7.55
CA ASN A 76 -9.24 -8.75 6.64
C ASN A 76 -8.41 -7.81 5.74
N PRO A 77 -8.06 -8.26 4.53
CA PRO A 77 -7.10 -7.55 3.68
C PRO A 77 -7.66 -6.24 3.09
N TYR A 78 -8.99 -6.08 3.07
CA TYR A 78 -9.66 -4.89 2.50
C TYR A 78 -10.12 -3.87 3.56
N THR A 79 -9.71 -4.05 4.82
CA THR A 79 -9.88 -3.01 5.84
C THR A 79 -8.85 -1.90 5.67
N ASN A 80 -9.23 -0.68 6.02
CA ASN A 80 -8.33 0.47 6.10
C ASN A 80 -7.04 0.12 6.88
N TRP A 81 -5.95 0.78 6.49
CA TRP A 81 -4.79 0.89 7.38
C TRP A 81 -5.22 1.60 8.67
N ASP A 82 -4.72 1.16 9.84
CA ASP A 82 -4.89 1.86 11.13
C ASP A 82 -4.17 3.22 11.11
N TYR A 83 -4.82 4.18 10.48
CA TYR A 83 -4.36 5.55 10.36
C TYR A 83 -4.87 6.29 11.60
N PRO A 84 -4.10 7.23 12.17
CA PRO A 84 -4.50 7.94 13.40
C PRO A 84 -5.76 8.81 13.23
N GLU A 85 -6.32 8.91 12.02
CA GLU A 85 -7.54 9.63 11.74
C GLU A 85 -8.62 8.65 11.27
N GLU A 86 -9.85 8.85 11.73
CA GLU A 86 -10.99 8.08 11.25
C GLU A 86 -11.28 8.39 9.78
N HIS A 87 -11.39 7.33 8.98
CA HIS A 87 -11.65 7.42 7.55
C HIS A 87 -12.79 6.49 7.16
N PRO A 88 -13.62 6.90 6.17
CA PRO A 88 -14.69 6.05 5.69
C PRO A 88 -14.11 4.72 5.18
N ALA A 89 -14.81 3.63 5.47
CA ALA A 89 -14.47 2.33 4.92
C ALA A 89 -14.51 2.35 3.38
N PHE A 90 -13.78 1.41 2.78
CA PHE A 90 -13.90 1.17 1.34
C PHE A 90 -15.30 0.68 1.01
N ARG A 91 -15.90 1.25 -0.04
CA ARG A 91 -17.14 0.76 -0.63
C ARG A 91 -16.88 -0.53 -1.41
N GLU A 92 -17.92 -1.31 -1.67
CA GLU A 92 -17.83 -2.57 -2.42
C GLU A 92 -17.17 -2.37 -3.79
N GLU A 93 -17.58 -1.35 -4.55
CA GLU A 93 -16.98 -1.00 -5.85
C GLU A 93 -15.47 -0.71 -5.75
N GLU A 94 -15.03 -0.09 -4.66
CA GLU A 94 -13.62 0.24 -4.45
C GLU A 94 -12.81 -1.00 -4.06
N ILE A 95 -13.44 -1.95 -3.35
CA ILE A 95 -12.86 -3.26 -3.06
C ILE A 95 -12.68 -4.05 -4.35
N GLU A 96 -13.67 -4.06 -5.24
CA GLU A 96 -13.55 -4.69 -6.57
C GLU A 96 -12.44 -4.07 -7.41
N GLN A 97 -12.33 -2.74 -7.40
CA GLN A 97 -11.22 -2.05 -8.07
C GLN A 97 -9.86 -2.46 -7.47
N ALA A 98 -9.77 -2.60 -6.15
CA ALA A 98 -8.56 -3.06 -5.49
C ALA A 98 -8.21 -4.52 -5.84
N LYS A 99 -9.22 -5.40 -5.89
CA LYS A 99 -9.09 -6.80 -6.34
C LYS A 99 -8.55 -6.88 -7.76
N ASN A 100 -9.16 -6.15 -8.69
CA ASN A 100 -8.73 -6.10 -10.09
C ASN A 100 -7.31 -5.54 -10.22
N ALA A 101 -6.99 -4.48 -9.48
CA ALA A 101 -5.64 -3.92 -9.45
C ALA A 101 -4.62 -4.90 -8.87
N LEU A 102 -5.00 -5.73 -7.88
CA LEU A 102 -4.12 -6.74 -7.28
C LEU A 102 -3.85 -7.88 -8.27
N LEU A 103 -4.88 -8.32 -9.00
CA LEU A 103 -4.75 -9.30 -10.06
C LEU A 103 -3.78 -8.81 -11.15
N GLU A 104 -3.95 -7.57 -11.61
CA GLU A 104 -3.04 -6.93 -12.56
C GLU A 104 -1.62 -6.76 -12.04
N TYR A 105 -1.47 -6.44 -10.75
CA TYR A 105 -0.17 -6.40 -10.08
C TYR A 105 0.51 -7.77 -10.11
N ASN A 106 -0.22 -8.84 -9.73
CA ASN A 106 0.28 -10.21 -9.70
C ASN A 106 0.62 -10.76 -11.10
N LYS A 107 -0.09 -10.35 -12.16
CA LYS A 107 0.27 -10.71 -13.55
C LYS A 107 1.62 -10.10 -13.98
N LYS A 108 1.89 -8.86 -13.57
CA LYS A 108 3.09 -8.10 -13.97
C LYS A 108 4.32 -8.40 -13.12
N LYS A 109 4.16 -9.06 -11.97
CA LYS A 109 5.23 -9.29 -11.00
C LYS A 109 5.60 -10.76 -10.90
N GLN A 110 6.91 -11.01 -10.79
CA GLN A 110 7.45 -12.37 -10.62
C GLN A 110 7.06 -12.97 -9.26
N ILE A 111 7.10 -12.15 -8.21
CA ILE A 111 6.66 -12.53 -6.85
C ILE A 111 5.25 -11.99 -6.65
N LYS A 112 4.31 -12.90 -6.39
CA LYS A 112 2.88 -12.61 -6.26
C LYS A 112 2.48 -12.52 -4.79
N LEU A 113 1.50 -11.67 -4.50
CA LEU A 113 0.83 -11.62 -3.21
C LEU A 113 -0.34 -12.61 -3.20
N TYR A 114 -0.39 -13.44 -2.17
CA TYR A 114 -1.48 -14.38 -1.87
C TYR A 114 -2.20 -13.91 -0.61
N LEU A 115 -3.52 -13.89 -0.66
CA LEU A 115 -4.35 -13.56 0.49
C LEU A 115 -4.66 -14.86 1.25
N GLN A 116 -4.65 -14.80 2.58
CA GLN A 116 -4.84 -15.98 3.42
C GLN A 116 -6.24 -16.62 3.25
N ASP A 117 -7.22 -15.86 2.78
CA ASP A 117 -8.57 -16.36 2.50
C ASP A 117 -8.69 -17.12 1.16
N GLU A 118 -7.70 -17.02 0.27
CA GLU A 118 -7.68 -17.74 -1.03
C GLU A 118 -7.13 -19.17 -0.92
N GLU A 119 -6.67 -19.61 0.26
CA GLU A 119 -6.19 -20.98 0.52
C GLU A 119 -7.27 -21.91 1.10
N LYS A 120 -8.54 -21.52 1.09
CA LYS A 120 -9.67 -22.40 1.48
C LYS A 120 -10.32 -23.10 0.29
#